data_AF-A0A562C6N7-F1
#
_entry.id   AF-A0A562C6N7-F1
#
_cell.length_a   1.000
_cell.length_b   1.000
_cell.length_c   1.000
_cell.angle_alpha   90.00
_cell.angle_beta   90.00
_cell.angle_gamma   90.00
#
_symmetry.space_group_name_H-M   'P 1'
#
loop_
_entity.id
_entity.type
_entity.pdbx_description
1 polymer ?
#
loop_
_entity_poly.entity_id
_entity_poly.type
_entity_poly.pdbx_seq_one_letter_code
_entity_poly.pdbx_strand_id
1 'polypeptide(L)'
;MNRKVWDDIMEAFVKGFRNMGDGVGGQLRRQGRRTARNADDIDATDRAASALTGNPGRAPDYRATFGNTSDHNYRNTFSSANPDVDMSETVVHHAVERQVSRRYPGVVSQDELHSIENLRGIPRDVNNTVHLSAIRKEWNRFYRTHPAATQQELLDFATEIDKKFGHLFNPPV
;
A
#
# COMPACT_ATOMS: atom_id res chain seq x y z
N MET A 1 12.95 24.23 -1.60
CA MET A 1 12.05 23.23 -2.22
C MET A 1 11.80 23.65 -3.65
N ASN A 2 12.15 22.81 -4.63
CA ASN A 2 12.05 23.14 -6.06
C ASN A 2 10.58 23.11 -6.51
N ARG A 3 10.19 24.00 -7.43
CA ARG A 3 8.85 24.10 -8.03
C ARG A 3 8.38 22.75 -8.59
N LYS A 4 9.27 21.99 -9.23
CA LYS A 4 8.95 20.65 -9.75
C LYS A 4 8.44 19.68 -8.67
N VAL A 5 9.08 19.69 -7.49
CA VAL A 5 8.67 18.82 -6.36
C VAL A 5 7.30 19.25 -5.83
N TRP A 6 7.03 20.56 -5.79
CA TRP A 6 5.69 21.06 -5.44
C TRP A 6 4.63 20.66 -6.47
N ASP A 7 4.94 20.75 -7.76
CA ASP A 7 4.03 20.38 -8.83
C ASP A 7 3.74 18.87 -8.81
N ASP A 8 4.76 18.03 -8.63
CA ASP A 8 4.60 16.57 -8.51
C ASP A 8 3.71 16.20 -7.29
N ILE A 9 3.91 16.87 -6.15
CA ILE A 9 3.08 16.70 -4.95
C ILE A 9 1.63 17.12 -5.22
N MET A 10 1.43 18.30 -5.83
CA MET A 10 0.09 18.82 -6.12
C MET A 10 -0.63 17.97 -7.17
N GLU A 11 0.08 17.44 -8.17
CA GLU A 11 -0.47 16.49 -9.13
C GLU A 11 -0.93 15.18 -8.46
N ALA A 12 -0.14 14.63 -7.53
CA ALA A 12 -0.52 13.44 -6.77
C ALA A 12 -1.79 13.69 -5.94
N PHE A 13 -1.91 14.87 -5.32
CA PHE A 13 -3.13 15.30 -4.60
C PHE A 13 -4.35 15.41 -5.52
N VAL A 14 -4.21 15.98 -6.72
CA VAL A 14 -5.31 16.19 -7.66
C VAL A 14 -5.77 14.87 -8.29
N LYS A 15 -4.86 13.98 -8.66
CA LYS A 15 -5.19 12.65 -9.23
C LYS A 15 -5.92 11.75 -8.21
N GLY A 16 -5.63 11.89 -6.91
CA GLY A 16 -6.29 11.15 -5.84
C GLY A 16 -7.78 11.45 -5.65
N PHE A 17 -8.27 12.62 -6.08
CA PHE A 17 -9.67 13.02 -5.90
C PHE A 17 -10.65 12.33 -6.85
N ARG A 18 -10.18 11.68 -7.93
CA ARG A 18 -11.05 11.15 -9.00
C ARG A 18 -11.35 9.64 -8.91
N ASN A 19 -10.58 8.87 -8.13
CA ASN A 19 -10.58 7.39 -8.20
C ASN A 19 -11.10 6.66 -6.95
N MET A 20 -11.64 7.33 -5.93
CA MET A 20 -12.15 6.69 -4.70
C MET A 20 -13.68 6.85 -4.50
N GLY A 21 -14.44 6.88 -5.61
CA GLY A 21 -15.90 7.08 -5.59
C GLY A 21 -16.75 5.81 -5.67
N ASP A 22 -16.22 4.69 -6.18
CA ASP A 22 -17.05 3.54 -6.55
C ASP A 22 -16.59 2.24 -5.88
N GLY A 23 -17.41 1.72 -4.96
CA GLY A 23 -17.23 0.45 -4.23
C GLY A 23 -16.73 0.70 -2.81
N VAL A 24 -17.47 0.46 -1.73
CA VAL A 24 -18.29 -0.71 -1.43
C VAL A 24 -19.41 -0.28 -0.48
N GLY A 25 -20.67 -0.46 -0.90
CA GLY A 25 -21.85 -0.24 -0.06
C GLY A 25 -22.96 -1.23 -0.41
N GLY A 26 -23.24 -2.15 0.53
CA GLY A 26 -24.51 -2.89 0.67
C GLY A 26 -24.77 -4.04 -0.30
N GLN A 27 -24.95 -5.28 0.19
CA GLN A 27 -26.23 -5.77 0.73
C GLN A 27 -26.17 -7.28 1.03
N LEU A 28 -26.68 -7.64 2.22
CA LEU A 28 -26.89 -9.01 2.67
C LEU A 28 -28.23 -9.58 2.14
N ARG A 29 -28.19 -10.87 1.81
CA ARG A 29 -29.23 -11.91 1.88
C ARG A 29 -30.45 -11.87 0.93
N ARG A 30 -30.52 -12.92 0.08
CA ARG A 30 -31.68 -13.82 0.02
C ARG A 30 -31.29 -15.20 -0.53
N GLN A 31 -31.74 -16.25 0.17
CA GLN A 31 -31.56 -17.66 -0.17
C GLN A 31 -32.52 -18.11 -1.28
N GLY A 32 -32.09 -19.08 -2.09
CA GLY A 32 -32.93 -19.78 -3.09
C GLY A 32 -32.23 -21.03 -3.64
N ARG A 33 -32.54 -22.17 -3.02
CA ARG A 33 -32.10 -23.55 -3.31
C ARG A 33 -32.42 -24.01 -4.74
N ARG A 34 -31.48 -24.67 -5.43
CA ARG A 34 -31.74 -25.84 -6.32
C ARG A 34 -30.46 -26.59 -6.76
N THR A 35 -30.44 -27.86 -6.34
CA THR A 35 -29.95 -29.09 -7.00
C THR A 35 -28.50 -29.21 -7.48
N ALA A 36 -27.84 -30.21 -6.89
CA ALA A 36 -26.56 -30.78 -7.24
C ALA A 36 -26.41 -31.18 -8.71
N ARG A 37 -25.27 -30.82 -9.30
CA ARG A 37 -24.58 -31.56 -10.37
C ARG A 37 -23.08 -31.43 -10.15
N ASN A 38 -22.46 -32.61 -10.02
CA ASN A 38 -21.07 -32.99 -10.32
C ASN A 38 -19.95 -31.99 -10.02
N ALA A 39 -19.15 -32.34 -9.02
CA ALA A 39 -17.76 -31.93 -8.90
C ALA A 39 -16.99 -32.46 -10.12
N ASP A 40 -16.24 -31.57 -10.79
CA ASP A 40 -14.99 -31.83 -11.54
C ASP A 40 -14.68 -30.75 -12.63
N ASP A 41 -15.48 -29.70 -12.81
CA ASP A 41 -15.24 -28.69 -13.87
C ASP A 41 -15.28 -27.21 -13.39
N ILE A 42 -14.36 -26.79 -12.51
CA ILE A 42 -14.17 -25.36 -12.18
C ILE A 42 -12.69 -25.03 -11.86
N ASP A 43 -11.80 -24.99 -12.87
CA ASP A 43 -10.44 -24.42 -12.70
C ASP A 43 -9.74 -23.92 -13.98
N ALA A 44 -10.45 -23.36 -14.98
CA ALA A 44 -9.75 -22.91 -16.19
C ALA A 44 -10.14 -21.55 -16.77
N THR A 45 -11.25 -20.93 -16.36
CA THR A 45 -11.77 -19.76 -17.06
C THR A 45 -11.55 -18.41 -16.38
N ASP A 46 -11.10 -18.37 -15.12
CA ASP A 46 -10.81 -17.11 -14.41
C ASP A 46 -9.36 -16.61 -14.59
N ARG A 47 -8.42 -17.47 -15.01
CA ARG A 47 -7.02 -17.07 -15.27
C ARG A 47 -6.79 -16.44 -16.66
N ALA A 48 -7.77 -16.50 -17.55
CA ALA A 48 -7.65 -15.97 -18.91
C ALA A 48 -8.18 -14.53 -19.08
N ALA A 49 -9.04 -14.05 -18.18
CA ALA A 49 -9.63 -12.70 -18.30
C ALA A 49 -8.65 -11.57 -17.93
N SER A 50 -7.61 -11.85 -17.13
CA SER A 50 -6.59 -10.85 -16.76
C SER A 50 -5.48 -10.68 -17.80
N ALA A 51 -5.38 -11.56 -18.81
CA ALA A 51 -4.23 -11.63 -19.72
C ALA A 51 -4.43 -10.96 -21.09
N LEU A 52 -5.62 -10.42 -21.40
CA LEU A 52 -5.96 -9.93 -22.75
C LEU A 52 -6.15 -8.41 -22.87
N THR A 53 -5.75 -7.61 -21.88
CA THR A 53 -5.78 -6.13 -21.94
C THR A 53 -4.41 -5.49 -21.69
N GLY A 54 -3.33 -6.18 -22.08
CA GLY A 54 -1.96 -5.69 -21.97
C GLY A 54 -1.67 -4.54 -22.93
N ASN A 55 -1.91 -3.31 -22.47
CA ASN A 55 -1.35 -2.09 -23.07
C ASN A 55 0.18 -2.07 -22.81
N PRO A 56 1.05 -2.07 -23.83
CA PRO A 56 2.51 -2.20 -23.69
C PRO A 56 3.23 -1.00 -23.04
N GLY A 57 2.51 -0.13 -22.32
CA GLY A 57 3.03 0.99 -21.55
C GLY A 57 2.76 0.94 -20.04
N ARG A 58 2.18 -0.15 -19.51
CA ARG A 58 1.93 -0.30 -18.06
C ARG A 58 3.18 -0.89 -17.40
N ALA A 59 3.79 -0.15 -16.48
CA ALA A 59 4.80 -0.68 -15.56
C ALA A 59 4.26 -1.98 -14.90
N PRO A 60 5.13 -2.96 -14.58
CA PRO A 60 4.70 -4.21 -13.93
C PRO A 60 3.78 -3.91 -12.75
N ASP A 61 2.79 -4.78 -12.51
CA ASP A 61 1.74 -4.62 -11.51
C ASP A 61 2.32 -4.59 -10.08
N TYR A 62 2.92 -3.46 -9.71
CA TYR A 62 3.48 -3.23 -8.38
C TYR A 62 2.38 -3.34 -7.33
N ARG A 63 2.67 -4.12 -6.28
CA ARG A 63 1.82 -4.28 -5.10
C ARG A 63 2.70 -4.30 -3.86
N ALA A 64 2.29 -3.54 -2.85
CA ALA A 64 2.87 -3.63 -1.52
C ALA A 64 2.57 -5.00 -0.93
N THR A 65 3.53 -5.57 -0.21
CA THR A 65 3.42 -6.87 0.46
C THR A 65 3.94 -6.75 1.88
N PHE A 66 3.55 -7.70 2.73
CA PHE A 66 4.30 -8.00 3.94
C PHE A 66 5.30 -9.10 3.65
N GLY A 67 6.49 -8.99 4.25
CA GLY A 67 7.37 -10.11 4.45
C GLY A 67 7.35 -10.54 5.91
N ASN A 68 8.49 -11.02 6.39
CA ASN A 68 8.67 -11.40 7.79
C ASN A 68 10.08 -11.01 8.24
N THR A 69 10.20 -10.50 9.46
CA THR A 69 11.49 -10.27 10.11
C THR A 69 11.42 -10.62 11.58
N SER A 70 12.50 -11.19 12.12
CA SER A 70 12.70 -11.34 13.56
C SER A 70 13.35 -10.10 14.20
N ASP A 71 13.89 -9.17 13.40
CA ASP A 71 14.43 -7.89 13.88
C ASP A 71 13.36 -6.80 13.82
N HIS A 72 12.90 -6.36 14.99
CA HIS A 72 11.89 -5.29 15.12
C HIS A 72 12.51 -3.88 15.10
N ASN A 73 13.83 -3.77 14.99
CA ASN A 73 14.49 -2.51 14.67
C ASN A 73 14.39 -2.21 13.16
N TYR A 74 13.25 -1.68 12.75
CA TYR A 74 12.97 -1.32 11.36
C TYR A 74 14.07 -0.49 10.68
N ARG A 75 14.76 0.39 11.43
CA ARG A 75 15.82 1.20 10.85
C ARG A 75 17.02 0.35 10.46
N ASN A 76 17.38 -0.62 11.30
CA ASN A 76 18.42 -1.61 11.00
C ASN A 76 18.02 -2.53 9.85
N THR A 77 16.78 -3.02 9.85
CA THR A 77 16.23 -3.84 8.75
C THR A 77 16.36 -3.10 7.41
N PHE A 78 15.94 -1.83 7.39
CA PHE A 78 16.02 -1.01 6.18
C PHE A 78 17.46 -0.73 5.73
N SER A 79 18.33 -0.29 6.66
CA SER A 79 19.72 0.05 6.31
C SER A 79 20.52 -1.18 5.86
N SER A 80 20.26 -2.35 6.43
CA SER A 80 20.93 -3.59 6.03
C SER A 80 20.56 -4.03 4.61
N ALA A 81 19.29 -3.81 4.23
CA ALA A 81 18.80 -4.14 2.88
C ALA A 81 19.17 -3.07 1.84
N ASN A 82 19.44 -1.83 2.25
CA ASN A 82 19.74 -0.70 1.38
C ASN A 82 21.05 -0.01 1.79
N PRO A 83 22.20 -0.67 1.65
CA PRO A 83 23.48 -0.16 2.15
C PRO A 83 23.92 1.15 1.48
N ASP A 84 23.43 1.43 0.28
CA ASP A 84 23.76 2.63 -0.50
C ASP A 84 22.92 3.87 -0.11
N VAL A 85 21.91 3.69 0.75
CA VAL A 85 21.08 4.81 1.23
C VAL A 85 21.79 5.53 2.38
N ASP A 86 22.01 6.84 2.23
CA ASP A 86 22.48 7.67 3.34
C ASP A 86 21.39 7.77 4.42
N MET A 87 21.58 7.00 5.48
CA MET A 87 20.65 6.94 6.60
C MET A 87 20.61 8.25 7.40
N SER A 88 21.62 9.11 7.34
CA SER A 88 21.62 10.41 8.03
C SER A 88 20.63 11.39 7.39
N GLU A 89 20.45 11.28 6.08
CA GLU A 89 19.52 12.06 5.26
C GLU A 89 18.21 11.33 4.94
N THR A 90 17.96 10.17 5.56
CA THR A 90 16.78 9.34 5.30
C THR A 90 15.98 9.05 6.56
N VAL A 91 14.66 9.24 6.46
CA VAL A 91 13.67 8.79 7.43
C VAL A 91 13.04 7.50 6.92
N VAL A 92 13.01 6.45 7.74
CA VAL A 92 12.35 5.19 7.37
C VAL A 92 10.87 5.28 7.73
N HIS A 93 10.03 5.02 6.74
CA HIS A 93 8.57 5.02 6.84
C HIS A 93 8.03 3.61 6.67
N HIS A 94 6.97 3.28 7.40
CA HIS A 94 6.22 2.04 7.23
C HIS A 94 5.11 2.24 6.19
N ALA A 95 5.16 1.49 5.09
CA ALA A 95 4.16 1.59 4.01
C ALA A 95 2.75 1.40 4.56
N VAL A 96 2.51 0.30 5.28
CA VAL A 96 1.40 0.16 6.23
C VAL A 96 1.84 0.69 7.59
N GLU A 97 1.23 1.79 8.05
CA GLU A 97 1.71 2.53 9.23
C GLU A 97 1.71 1.69 10.51
N ARG A 98 2.68 1.96 11.38
CA ARG A 98 2.77 1.38 12.74
C ARG A 98 1.49 1.50 13.57
N GLN A 99 0.65 2.50 13.30
CA GLN A 99 -0.63 2.71 14.01
C GLN A 99 -1.62 1.56 13.81
N VAL A 100 -1.48 0.76 12.75
CA VAL A 100 -2.31 -0.43 12.50
C VAL A 100 -2.29 -1.40 13.68
N SER A 101 -1.13 -1.59 14.33
CA SER A 101 -1.03 -2.47 15.52
C SER A 101 -2.00 -2.10 16.65
N ARG A 102 -2.33 -0.80 16.77
CA ARG A 102 -3.26 -0.28 17.78
C ARG A 102 -4.68 -0.12 17.25
N ARG A 103 -4.84 0.18 15.96
CA ARG A 103 -6.15 0.41 15.33
C ARG A 103 -6.86 -0.87 14.94
N TYR A 104 -6.10 -1.88 14.53
CA TYR A 104 -6.57 -3.19 14.10
C TYR A 104 -5.76 -4.30 14.79
N PRO A 105 -5.92 -4.49 16.12
CA PRO A 105 -5.13 -5.46 16.86
C PRO A 105 -5.26 -6.87 16.27
N GLY A 106 -4.12 -7.51 16.00
CA GLY A 106 -4.06 -8.87 15.46
C GLY A 106 -4.22 -8.99 13.94
N VAL A 107 -4.47 -7.89 13.21
CA VAL A 107 -4.56 -7.93 11.74
C VAL A 107 -3.19 -7.99 11.07
N VAL A 108 -2.16 -7.39 11.69
CA VAL A 108 -0.77 -7.41 11.22
C VAL A 108 0.13 -7.72 12.42
N SER A 109 1.01 -8.70 12.27
CA SER A 109 2.01 -9.07 13.28
C SER A 109 3.14 -8.04 13.36
N GLN A 110 3.94 -8.07 14.44
CA GLN A 110 5.12 -7.19 14.53
C GLN A 110 6.16 -7.55 13.45
N ASP A 111 6.34 -8.84 13.18
CA ASP A 111 7.29 -9.33 12.18
C ASP A 111 6.93 -8.85 10.77
N GLU A 112 5.65 -8.85 10.41
CA GLU A 112 5.17 -8.29 9.14
C GLU A 112 5.34 -6.77 9.11
N LEU A 113 4.99 -6.09 10.21
CA LEU A 113 5.05 -4.64 10.30
C LEU A 113 6.47 -4.11 10.13
N HIS A 114 7.48 -4.83 10.64
CA HIS A 114 8.89 -4.45 10.57
C HIS A 114 9.66 -5.04 9.37
N SER A 115 8.99 -5.85 8.53
CA SER A 115 9.59 -6.47 7.34
C SER A 115 10.05 -5.45 6.31
N ILE A 116 11.13 -5.74 5.58
CA ILE A 116 11.71 -4.82 4.58
C ILE A 116 10.70 -4.41 3.50
N GLU A 117 9.82 -5.32 3.12
CA GLU A 117 8.74 -5.12 2.16
C GLU A 117 7.75 -4.04 2.60
N ASN A 118 7.63 -3.81 3.91
CA ASN A 118 6.80 -2.77 4.49
C ASN A 118 7.57 -1.47 4.83
N LEU A 119 8.85 -1.35 4.45
CA LEU A 119 9.67 -0.17 4.76
C LEU A 119 10.01 0.65 3.50
N ARG A 120 9.98 1.97 3.63
CA ARG A 120 10.33 2.94 2.58
C ARG A 120 11.33 3.95 3.12
N GLY A 121 12.31 4.33 2.33
CA GLY A 121 13.22 5.44 2.66
C GLY A 121 12.64 6.74 2.12
N ILE A 122 12.43 7.72 2.98
CA ILE A 122 11.97 9.06 2.60
C ILE A 122 13.10 10.06 2.84
N PRO A 123 13.61 10.73 1.79
CA PRO A 123 14.61 11.77 1.94
C PRO A 123 14.16 12.88 2.90
N ARG A 124 15.08 13.36 3.73
CA ARG A 124 14.81 14.32 4.82
C ARG A 124 14.24 15.65 4.32
N ASP A 125 14.64 16.08 3.12
CA ASP A 125 14.21 17.34 2.50
C ASP A 125 12.73 17.33 2.10
N VAL A 126 12.15 16.17 1.78
CA VAL A 126 10.73 16.00 1.45
C VAL A 126 9.88 15.46 2.61
N ASN A 127 10.51 14.97 3.69
CA ASN A 127 9.84 14.34 4.84
C ASN A 127 8.63 15.15 5.38
N ASN A 128 8.79 16.46 5.57
CA ASN A 128 7.71 17.28 6.14
C ASN A 128 6.47 17.32 5.24
N THR A 129 6.67 17.37 3.93
CA THR A 129 5.57 17.51 2.98
C THR A 129 4.96 16.15 2.61
N VAL A 130 5.81 15.15 2.40
CA VAL A 130 5.38 13.81 1.96
C VAL A 130 4.95 12.97 3.16
N HIS A 131 5.85 12.67 4.09
CA HIS A 131 5.59 11.77 5.22
C HIS A 131 4.65 12.40 6.26
N LEU A 132 5.00 13.58 6.79
CA LEU A 132 4.28 14.16 7.93
C LEU A 132 2.96 14.85 7.54
N SER A 133 2.72 15.08 6.24
CA SER A 133 1.52 15.75 5.74
C SER A 133 0.73 14.89 4.76
N ALA A 134 1.22 14.66 3.54
CA ALA A 134 0.43 14.02 2.49
C ALA A 134 0.03 12.58 2.83
N ILE A 135 1.01 11.71 3.10
CA ILE A 135 0.79 10.31 3.45
C ILE A 135 -0.04 10.21 4.73
N ARG A 136 0.28 11.02 5.74
CA ARG A 136 -0.44 11.04 7.01
C ARG A 136 -1.93 11.40 6.84
N LYS A 137 -2.25 12.36 5.96
CA LYS A 137 -3.64 12.76 5.68
C LYS A 137 -4.42 11.65 4.98
N GLU A 138 -3.77 10.93 4.06
CA GLU A 138 -4.36 9.80 3.35
C GLU A 138 -4.67 8.64 4.31
N TRP A 139 -3.70 8.22 5.15
CA TRP A 139 -3.94 7.19 6.17
C TRP A 139 -5.04 7.57 7.17
N ASN A 140 -5.05 8.83 7.63
CA ASN A 140 -6.13 9.33 8.48
C ASN A 140 -7.51 9.24 7.81
N ARG A 141 -7.59 9.44 6.49
CA ARG A 141 -8.84 9.26 5.74
C ARG A 141 -9.21 7.79 5.69
N PHE A 142 -8.28 6.92 5.33
CA PHE A 142 -8.50 5.47 5.30
C PHE A 142 -9.06 4.95 6.61
N TYR A 143 -8.44 5.30 7.75
CA TYR A 143 -8.90 4.84 9.07
C TYR A 143 -10.30 5.34 9.46
N ARG A 144 -10.77 6.48 8.93
CA ARG A 144 -12.12 6.97 9.19
C ARG A 144 -13.18 6.18 8.44
N THR A 145 -12.86 5.67 7.25
CA THR A 145 -13.80 4.97 6.39
C THR A 145 -13.71 3.44 6.51
N HIS A 146 -12.63 2.91 7.09
CA HIS A 146 -12.42 1.48 7.29
C HIS A 146 -12.27 1.15 8.78
N PRO A 147 -13.34 1.19 9.58
CA PRO A 147 -13.26 0.91 11.01
C PRO A 147 -12.82 -0.52 11.35
N ALA A 148 -12.91 -1.46 10.40
CA ALA A 148 -12.48 -2.85 10.53
C ALA A 148 -11.76 -3.32 9.25
N ALA A 149 -10.59 -2.77 8.97
CA ALA A 149 -9.82 -3.11 7.78
C ALA A 149 -9.19 -4.50 7.89
N THR A 150 -9.18 -5.22 6.77
CA THR A 150 -8.44 -6.46 6.56
C THR A 150 -6.98 -6.19 6.20
N GLN A 151 -6.13 -7.21 6.31
CA GLN A 151 -4.74 -7.13 5.89
C GLN A 151 -4.59 -6.76 4.41
N GLN A 152 -5.47 -7.30 3.54
CA GLN A 152 -5.46 -7.02 2.11
C GLN A 152 -5.82 -5.56 1.82
N GLU A 153 -6.83 -4.99 2.49
CA GLU A 153 -7.20 -3.57 2.31
C GLU A 153 -6.07 -2.62 2.73
N LEU A 154 -5.31 -2.98 3.76
CA LEU A 154 -4.12 -2.21 4.18
C LEU A 154 -3.02 -2.24 3.11
N LEU A 155 -2.75 -3.40 2.52
CA LEU A 155 -1.76 -3.56 1.46
C LEU A 155 -2.19 -2.89 0.15
N ASP A 156 -3.47 -2.99 -0.21
CA ASP A 156 -4.03 -2.30 -1.37
C ASP A 156 -3.91 -0.79 -1.17
N PHE A 157 -4.21 -0.28 0.03
CA PHE A 157 -4.05 1.15 0.30
C PHE A 157 -2.58 1.60 0.31
N ALA A 158 -1.67 0.82 0.90
CA ALA A 158 -0.23 1.08 0.83
C ALA A 158 0.27 1.11 -0.62
N THR A 159 -0.23 0.19 -1.46
CA THR A 159 0.07 0.17 -2.90
C THR A 159 -0.36 1.48 -3.59
N GLU A 160 -1.52 2.04 -3.24
CA GLU A 160 -1.96 3.31 -3.80
C GLU A 160 -1.13 4.51 -3.30
N ILE A 161 -0.64 4.47 -2.07
CA ILE A 161 0.31 5.47 -1.55
C ILE A 161 1.64 5.38 -2.30
N ASP A 162 2.18 4.18 -2.47
CA ASP A 162 3.43 3.91 -3.17
C ASP A 162 3.32 4.34 -4.65
N LYS A 163 2.22 4.05 -5.35
CA LYS A 163 2.00 4.57 -6.71
C LYS A 163 1.98 6.10 -6.80
N LYS A 164 1.46 6.77 -5.77
CA LYS A 164 1.36 8.24 -5.72
C LYS A 164 2.69 8.91 -5.38
N PHE A 165 3.47 8.34 -4.46
CA PHE A 165 4.63 9.00 -3.85
C PHE A 165 5.94 8.22 -3.96
N GLY A 166 5.91 6.98 -4.44
CA GLY A 166 7.05 6.06 -4.52
C GLY A 166 8.22 6.60 -5.34
N HIS A 167 7.93 7.40 -6.37
CA HIS A 167 8.94 8.12 -7.14
C HIS A 167 9.71 9.19 -6.34
N LEU A 168 9.25 9.56 -5.13
CA LEU A 168 9.92 10.48 -4.20
C LEU A 168 10.68 9.73 -3.09
N PHE A 169 10.62 8.40 -3.06
CA PHE A 169 11.33 7.58 -2.08
C PHE A 169 12.75 7.26 -2.55
N ASN A 170 13.58 6.80 -1.61
CA ASN A 170 14.93 6.34 -1.88
C ASN A 170 15.21 5.01 -1.15
N PRO A 171 15.32 3.88 -1.88
CA PRO A 171 15.10 3.76 -3.32
C PRO A 171 13.64 4.02 -3.71
N PRO A 172 13.37 4.38 -4.98
CA PRO A 172 12.01 4.48 -5.48
C PRO A 172 11.34 3.09 -5.53
N VAL A 173 10.02 3.07 -5.39
CA VAL A 173 9.18 1.87 -5.46
C VAL A 173 8.04 2.03 -6.45
#